data_AF-A0A357KLY8-F1
#
_entry.id   AF-A0A357KLY8-F1
#
_cell.length_a   1.000
_cell.length_b   1.000
_cell.length_c   1.000
_cell.angle_alpha   90.00
_cell.angle_beta   90.00
_cell.angle_gamma   90.00
#
_symmetry.space_group_name_H-M   'P 1'
#
loop_
_entity.id
_entity.type
_entity.pdbx_description
1 polymer ?
#
loop_
_entity_poly.entity_id
_entity_poly.type
_entity_poly.pdbx_seq_one_letter_code
_entity_poly.pdbx_strand_id
1 'polypeptide(L)'
;IGLSKLQAKTGSNAPLKKFRLNIRQIIADDHTPFYRLELTKDDLVIVRPRAPKTTIALDISLPEWAEEKAREIARDKGWDYYVMRSNWLAF
;
A
#
# COMPACT_ATOMS: atom_id res chain seq x y z
N ILE A 1 9.24 1.00 17.03
CA ILE A 1 8.82 1.66 18.30
C ILE A 1 9.31 0.82 19.47
N GLY A 2 9.76 1.41 20.58
CA GLY A 2 10.17 0.63 21.76
C GLY A 2 8.98 -0.07 22.45
N LEU A 3 9.20 -1.27 22.98
CA LEU A 3 8.15 -2.11 23.58
C LEU A 3 7.41 -1.43 24.74
N SER A 4 8.13 -0.73 25.63
CA SER A 4 7.54 0.03 26.74
C SER A 4 6.63 1.16 26.25
N LYS A 5 7.07 1.89 25.22
CA LYS A 5 6.28 2.95 24.58
C LYS A 5 5.06 2.40 23.87
N LEU A 6 5.17 1.22 23.25
CA LEU A 6 4.03 0.54 22.63
C LEU A 6 3.01 0.11 23.70
N GLN A 7 3.48 -0.46 24.82
CA GLN A 7 2.62 -0.84 25.93
C GLN A 7 1.80 0.35 26.48
N ALA A 8 2.46 1.49 26.68
CA ALA A 8 1.79 2.71 27.14
C ALA A 8 0.75 3.20 26.12
N LYS A 9 1.04 3.09 24.82
CA LYS A 9 0.10 3.48 23.74
C LYS A 9 -1.10 2.55 23.60
N THR A 10 -0.97 1.27 23.95
CA THR A 10 -2.08 0.30 23.89
C THR A 10 -2.91 0.28 25.17
N GLY A 11 -2.52 1.04 26.21
CA GLY A 11 -3.20 1.06 27.50
C GLY A 11 -3.09 -0.25 28.27
N SER A 12 -2.10 -1.09 27.96
CA SER A 12 -1.94 -2.38 28.62
C SER A 12 -1.30 -2.22 30.01
N ASN A 13 -2.04 -2.62 31.05
CA ASN A 13 -1.57 -2.60 32.45
C ASN A 13 -0.75 -3.86 32.84
N ALA A 14 -0.44 -4.74 31.89
CA ALA A 14 0.33 -5.96 32.17
C ALA A 14 1.80 -5.64 32.53
N PRO A 15 2.48 -6.46 33.35
CA PRO A 15 3.92 -6.31 33.53
C PRO A 15 4.67 -6.43 32.20
N LEU A 16 5.74 -5.65 32.01
CA LEU A 16 6.47 -5.57 30.73
C LEU A 16 6.92 -6.95 30.19
N LYS A 17 7.31 -7.86 31.10
CA LYS A 17 7.67 -9.24 30.75
C LYS A 17 6.50 -10.03 30.15
N LYS A 18 5.29 -9.85 30.69
CA LYS A 18 4.06 -10.48 30.19
C LYS A 18 3.63 -9.83 28.87
N PHE A 19 3.73 -8.51 28.75
CA PHE A 19 3.48 -7.81 27.49
C PHE A 19 4.42 -8.30 26.38
N ARG A 20 5.70 -8.49 26.69
CA ARG A 20 6.68 -9.07 25.76
C ARG A 20 6.27 -10.47 25.29
N LEU A 21 5.79 -11.32 26.20
CA LEU A 21 5.29 -12.65 25.85
C LEU A 21 4.09 -12.57 24.89
N ASN A 22 3.13 -11.68 25.19
CA ASN A 22 1.96 -11.49 24.33
C ASN A 22 2.35 -11.05 22.91
N ILE A 23 3.30 -10.12 22.77
CA ILE A 23 3.81 -9.71 21.45
C ILE A 23 4.44 -10.89 20.71
N ARG A 24 5.21 -11.75 21.40
CA ARG A 24 5.78 -12.95 20.78
C ARG A 24 4.71 -13.95 20.34
N GLN A 25 3.63 -14.08 21.10
CA GLN A 25 2.49 -14.92 20.70
C GLN A 25 1.83 -14.36 19.44
N ILE A 26 1.54 -13.06 19.38
CA ILE A 26 0.97 -12.42 18.17
C ILE A 26 1.87 -12.62 16.95
N ILE A 27 3.19 -12.54 17.13
CA ILE A 27 4.16 -12.79 16.06
C ILE A 27 4.13 -14.26 15.62
N ALA A 28 4.04 -15.20 16.57
CA ALA A 28 4.02 -16.63 16.30
C ALA A 28 2.72 -17.09 15.64
N ASP A 29 1.59 -16.54 16.07
CA ASP A 29 0.25 -16.83 15.52
C ASP A 29 0.13 -16.27 14.09
N ASP A 30 0.88 -15.23 13.75
CA ASP A 30 0.95 -14.59 12.43
C ASP A 30 -0.43 -14.27 11.80
N HIS A 31 -1.45 -14.04 12.63
CA HIS A 31 -2.82 -13.71 12.20
C HIS A 31 -3.06 -12.20 12.09
N THR A 32 -2.01 -11.38 12.14
CA THR A 32 -2.14 -9.93 11.93
C THR A 32 -2.52 -9.64 10.47
N PRO A 33 -3.35 -8.60 10.19
CA PRO A 33 -3.86 -8.30 8.84
C PRO A 33 -2.77 -7.94 7.80
N PHE A 34 -2.83 -6.75 7.20
CA PHE A 34 -1.93 -6.30 6.13
C PHE A 34 -0.46 -6.13 6.55
N TYR A 35 -0.12 -6.42 7.80
CA TYR A 35 1.20 -6.28 8.36
C TYR A 35 1.61 -7.50 9.17
N ARG A 36 2.91 -7.63 9.39
CA ARG A 36 3.57 -8.55 10.32
C ARG A 36 4.36 -7.75 11.34
N LEU A 37 4.52 -8.33 12.52
CA LEU A 37 5.30 -7.75 13.59
C LEU A 37 6.62 -8.50 13.73
N GLU A 38 7.66 -7.77 14.11
CA GLU A 38 8.94 -8.33 14.50
C GLU A 38 9.42 -7.67 15.78
N LEU A 39 10.05 -8.45 16.65
CA LEU A 39 10.59 -7.99 17.92
C LEU A 39 12.10 -8.22 17.93
N THR A 40 12.88 -7.15 18.04
CA THR A 40 14.34 -7.23 18.15
C THR A 40 14.78 -7.59 19.58
N LYS A 41 16.08 -7.89 19.75
CA LYS A 41 16.68 -8.13 21.06
C LYS A 41 16.65 -6.90 21.97
N ASP A 42 16.69 -5.71 21.39
CA ASP A 42 16.65 -4.41 22.07
C ASP A 42 15.21 -3.90 22.32
N ASP A 43 14.23 -4.80 22.34
CA ASP A 43 12.82 -4.48 22.54
C ASP A 43 12.24 -3.47 21.54
N LEU A 44 12.75 -3.48 20.30
CA LEU A 44 12.14 -2.70 19.22
C LEU A 44 11.10 -3.54 18.51
N VAL A 45 9.87 -3.01 18.45
CA VAL A 45 8.80 -3.55 17.62
C VAL A 45 8.86 -2.89 16.26
N ILE A 46 9.04 -3.72 15.23
CA ILE A 46 9.06 -3.35 13.83
C ILE A 46 7.77 -3.86 13.18
N VAL A 47 7.10 -3.00 12.40
CA VAL A 47 5.90 -3.33 11.64
C VAL A 47 6.28 -3.36 10.18
N ARG A 48 6.04 -4.48 9.50
CA ARG A 48 6.29 -4.61 8.05
C ARG A 48 4.99 -4.95 7.33
N PRO A 49 4.72 -4.37 6.15
CA PRO A 49 3.60 -4.81 5.35
C PRO A 49 3.84 -6.27 4.88
N ARG A 50 2.75 -7.04 4.72
CA ARG A 50 2.81 -8.40 4.15
C ARG A 50 3.03 -8.38 2.65
N ALA A 51 2.31 -7.50 1.95
CA ALA A 51 2.51 -7.27 0.54
C ALA A 51 3.57 -6.18 0.33
N PRO A 52 4.51 -6.36 -0.62
CA PRO A 52 5.36 -5.25 -1.04
C PRO A 52 4.47 -4.12 -1.57
N LYS A 53 4.90 -2.88 -1.37
CA LYS A 53 4.28 -1.76 -2.08
C LYS A 53 4.54 -1.98 -3.57
N THR A 54 3.50 -2.34 -4.31
CA THR A 54 3.57 -2.35 -5.77
C THR A 54 3.76 -0.92 -6.22
N THR A 55 4.92 -0.62 -6.80
CA THR A 55 5.07 0.59 -7.62
C THR A 55 4.13 0.40 -8.80
N ILE A 56 3.02 1.13 -8.81
CA ILE A 56 2.16 1.20 -9.99
C ILE A 56 3.03 1.85 -11.06
N ALA A 57 3.47 1.07 -12.04
CA ALA A 57 4.12 1.64 -13.21
C ALA A 57 3.11 2.57 -13.88
N LEU A 58 3.50 3.82 -14.10
CA LEU A 58 2.71 4.83 -14.83
C LEU A 58 2.60 4.54 -16.33
N ASP A 59 2.96 3.33 -16.78
CA ASP A 59 2.91 2.96 -18.18
C ASP A 59 1.46 2.62 -18.59
N ILE A 60 0.66 3.68 -18.70
CA ILE A 60 -0.66 3.62 -19.33
C ILE A 60 -0.41 3.53 -20.84
N SER A 61 -0.24 2.31 -21.33
CA SER A 61 -0.21 2.04 -22.77
C SER A 61 -1.65 1.88 -23.28
N LEU A 62 -2.05 2.75 -24.21
CA LEU A 62 -3.32 2.59 -24.92
C LEU A 62 -3.15 1.55 -26.02
N PRO A 63 -3.95 0.47 -26.04
CA PRO A 63 -3.89 -0.50 -27.13
C PRO A 63 -4.37 0.14 -28.43
N GLU A 64 -3.79 -0.28 -29.56
CA GLU A 64 -4.02 0.33 -30.88
C GLU A 64 -5.50 0.38 -31.27
N TRP A 65 -6.27 -0.68 -30.97
CA TRP A 65 -7.71 -0.73 -31.23
C TRP A 65 -8.49 0.37 -30.47
N ALA A 66 -8.03 0.76 -29.29
CA ALA A 66 -8.68 1.80 -28.49
C ALA A 66 -8.38 3.19 -29.07
N GLU A 67 -7.16 3.41 -29.57
CA GLU A 67 -6.82 4.63 -30.30
C GLU A 67 -7.63 4.75 -31.61
N GLU A 68 -7.77 3.65 -32.34
CA GLU A 68 -8.54 3.63 -33.58
C GLU A 68 -10.01 3.98 -33.35
N LYS A 69 -10.65 3.32 -32.37
CA LYS A 69 -12.03 3.63 -31.99
C LYS A 69 -12.21 5.07 -31.50
N ALA A 70 -11.24 5.58 -30.75
CA ALA A 70 -11.27 6.97 -30.29
C ALA A 70 -11.14 7.97 -31.46
N ARG A 71 -10.32 7.66 -32.48
CA ARG A 71 -10.23 8.46 -33.71
C ARG A 71 -11.54 8.47 -34.50
N GLU A 72 -12.22 7.34 -34.61
CA GLU A 72 -13.53 7.25 -35.28
C GLU A 72 -14.58 8.12 -34.57
N ILE A 73 -14.69 7.99 -33.25
CA ILE A 73 -15.65 8.76 -32.45
C ILE A 73 -15.33 10.25 -32.49
N ALA A 74 -14.04 10.62 -32.43
CA ALA A 74 -13.63 12.02 -32.53
C ALA A 74 -14.04 12.62 -33.88
N ARG A 75 -13.79 11.91 -34.99
CA ARG A 75 -14.21 12.34 -36.33
C ARG A 75 -15.71 12.49 -36.46
N ASP A 76 -16.49 11.51 -36.00
CA ASP A 76 -17.96 11.54 -36.02
C ASP A 76 -18.51 12.75 -35.27
N LYS A 77 -17.90 13.10 -34.14
CA LYS A 77 -18.30 14.25 -33.34
C LYS A 77 -17.71 15.60 -33.79
N GLY A 78 -16.84 15.60 -34.81
CA GLY A 78 -16.15 16.81 -35.28
C GLY A 78 -15.01 17.32 -34.39
N TRP A 79 -14.40 16.45 -33.58
CA TRP A 79 -13.30 16.75 -32.67
C TRP A 79 -11.94 16.28 -33.23
N ASP A 80 -10.87 17.01 -32.90
CA ASP A 80 -9.50 16.57 -33.16
C ASP A 80 -9.03 15.62 -32.05
N TYR A 81 -8.81 14.36 -32.43
CA TYR A 81 -8.32 13.32 -31.53
C TYR A 81 -6.97 13.65 -30.89
N TYR A 82 -6.03 14.24 -31.64
CA TYR A 82 -4.69 14.53 -31.12
C TYR A 82 -4.72 15.66 -30.09
N VAL A 83 -5.57 16.67 -30.29
CA VAL A 83 -5.81 17.72 -29.30
C VAL A 83 -6.44 17.13 -28.02
N MET A 84 -7.45 16.28 -28.18
CA MET A 84 -8.11 15.63 -27.04
C MET A 84 -7.15 14.73 -26.26
N ARG A 85 -6.31 13.95 -26.95
CA ARG A 85 -5.27 13.12 -26.34
C ARG A 85 -4.24 13.97 -25.60
N SER A 86 -3.77 15.05 -26.21
CA SER A 86 -2.79 15.96 -25.59
C SER A 86 -3.35 16.58 -24.31
N ASN A 87 -4.63 16.99 -24.31
CA ASN A 87 -5.29 17.55 -23.13
C ASN A 87 -5.46 16.51 -22.02
N TRP A 88 -5.77 15.27 -22.37
CA TRP A 88 -5.91 14.18 -21.40
C TRP A 88 -4.58 13.79 -20.75
N LEU A 89 -3.49 13.75 -21.52
CA LEU A 89 -2.15 13.45 -20.99
C LEU A 89 -1.54 14.59 -20.17
N ALA A 90 -2.05 15.81 -20.31
CA ALA A 90 -1.58 16.98 -19.56
C ALA A 90 -2.28 17.15 -18.20
N PHE A 91 -3.31 16.36 -17.90
CA PHE A 91 -4.07 16.37 -16.64
C PHE A 91 -3.56 15.29 -15.67
#